data_AF-A0A954FGY5-F1
#
_entry.id   AF-A0A954FGY5-F1
#
_cell.length_a   1.000
_cell.length_b   1.000
_cell.length_c   1.000
_cell.angle_alpha   90.00
_cell.angle_beta   90.00
_cell.angle_gamma   90.00
#
_symmetry.space_group_name_H-M   'P 1'
#
loop_
_entity.id
_entity.type
_entity.pdbx_description
1 polymer ?
#
loop_
_entity_poly.entity_id
_entity_poly.type
_entity_poly.pdbx_seq_one_letter_code
_entity_poly.pdbx_strand_id
1 'polypeptide(L)'
;MVKVTNTALLRLKRKLKRQPKGVAVRITVHDGHVQFRPDTEQNGDVVFSQSGQTLLLVGAETAEHISNRTLGVVRTVEGDRLRFVRPA
;
A
#
# COMPACT_ATOMS: atom_id res chain seq x y z
N MET A 1 -6.06 -7.70 -10.24
CA MET A 1 -4.92 -7.91 -9.31
C MET A 1 -4.12 -6.61 -9.18
N VAL A 2 -3.76 -6.19 -7.96
CA VAL A 2 -2.90 -5.01 -7.72
C VAL A 2 -1.44 -5.42 -7.81
N LYS A 3 -0.62 -4.66 -8.52
CA LYS A 3 0.85 -4.86 -8.57
C LYS A 3 1.54 -3.87 -7.64
N VAL A 4 2.64 -4.26 -7.02
CA VAL A 4 3.47 -3.35 -6.20
C VAL A 4 4.87 -3.32 -6.79
N THR A 5 5.40 -2.13 -7.11
CA THR A 5 6.77 -2.01 -7.65
C THR A 5 7.81 -2.28 -6.57
N ASN A 6 9.02 -2.71 -6.98
CA ASN A 6 10.14 -2.90 -6.06
C ASN A 6 10.49 -1.61 -5.27
N THR A 7 10.35 -0.44 -5.90
CA THR A 7 10.57 0.85 -5.23
C THR A 7 9.51 1.15 -4.18
N ALA A 8 8.24 0.88 -4.46
CA ALA A 8 7.16 1.02 -3.49
C ALA A 8 7.35 0.06 -2.31
N LEU A 9 7.69 -1.20 -2.61
CA LEU A 9 7.98 -2.25 -1.65
C LEU A 9 9.12 -1.86 -0.68
N LEU A 10 10.25 -1.36 -1.20
CA LEU A 10 11.36 -0.89 -0.38
C LEU A 10 10.93 0.25 0.56
N ARG A 11 10.06 1.14 0.08
CA ARG A 11 9.56 2.25 0.87
C ARG A 11 8.61 1.80 1.97
N LEU A 12 7.73 0.83 1.68
CA LEU A 12 6.87 0.18 2.69
C LEU A 12 7.72 -0.46 3.78
N LYS A 13 8.74 -1.26 3.41
CA LYS A 13 9.67 -1.88 4.38
C LYS A 13 10.37 -0.84 5.26
N ARG A 14 10.85 0.27 4.68
CA ARG A 14 11.48 1.36 5.45
C ARG A 14 10.50 1.98 6.45
N LYS A 15 9.23 2.20 6.06
CA LYS A 15 8.20 2.75 6.95
C LYS A 15 7.86 1.80 8.09
N LEU A 16 7.87 0.49 7.83
CA LEU A 16 7.56 -0.55 8.80
C LEU A 16 8.73 -0.93 9.72
N LYS A 17 9.98 -0.55 9.39
CA LYS A 17 11.16 -0.88 10.21
C LYS A 17 11.05 -0.41 11.67
N ARG A 18 10.30 0.66 11.92
CA ARG A 18 10.08 1.24 13.26
C ARG A 18 8.73 0.87 13.88
N GLN A 19 7.93 0.03 13.21
CA GLN A 19 6.60 -0.34 13.67
C GLN A 19 6.65 -1.64 14.49
N PRO A 20 5.70 -1.83 15.43
CA PRO A 20 5.54 -3.10 16.13
C PRO A 20 5.30 -4.28 15.18
N LYS A 21 5.59 -5.50 15.65
CA LYS A 21 5.22 -6.71 14.92
C LYS A 21 3.70 -6.76 14.72
N GLY A 22 3.26 -7.24 13.55
CA GLY A 22 1.84 -7.29 13.18
C GLY A 22 1.28 -6.00 12.60
N VAL A 23 2.03 -4.89 12.63
CA VAL A 23 1.63 -3.63 11.99
C VAL A 23 2.14 -3.60 10.54
N ALA A 24 1.23 -3.24 9.64
CA ALA A 24 1.49 -3.04 8.22
C ALA A 24 0.98 -1.66 7.76
N VAL A 25 1.16 -1.34 6.47
CA VAL A 25 0.61 -0.09 5.92
C VAL A 25 -0.77 -0.38 5.35
N ARG A 26 -1.82 0.21 5.94
CA ARG A 26 -3.15 0.23 5.33
C ARG A 26 -3.28 1.35 4.32
N ILE A 27 -3.88 1.02 3.20
CA ILE A 27 -4.34 1.96 2.18
C ILE A 27 -5.86 2.10 2.29
N THR A 28 -6.30 3.35 2.23
CA THR A 28 -7.72 3.72 2.11
C THR A 28 -7.86 4.72 0.97
N VAL A 29 -8.95 4.64 0.23
CA VAL A 29 -9.31 5.61 -0.80
C VAL A 29 -10.62 6.27 -0.38
N HIS A 30 -10.59 7.58 -0.18
CA HIS A 30 -11.76 8.40 0.13
C HIS A 30 -11.79 9.59 -0.83
N ASP A 31 -12.88 9.79 -1.56
CA ASP A 31 -13.05 10.88 -2.53
C ASP A 31 -11.90 11.01 -3.55
N GLY A 32 -11.35 9.87 -3.99
CA GLY A 32 -10.19 9.84 -4.90
C GLY A 32 -8.83 10.16 -4.24
N HIS A 33 -8.82 10.47 -2.94
CA HIS A 33 -7.61 10.66 -2.15
C HIS A 33 -7.14 9.33 -1.55
N VAL A 34 -5.90 8.98 -1.87
CA VAL A 34 -5.23 7.79 -1.31
C VAL A 34 -4.52 8.16 0.00
N GLN A 35 -4.87 7.49 1.09
CA GLN A 35 -4.22 7.66 2.39
C GLN A 35 -3.46 6.40 2.82
N PHE A 36 -2.32 6.60 3.50
CA PHE A 36 -1.44 5.54 3.98
C PHE A 36 -1.22 5.64 5.49
N ARG A 37 -1.79 4.72 6.27
CA ARG A 37 -1.64 4.70 7.74
C ARG A 37 -1.07 3.37 8.24
N PRO A 38 -0.34 3.34 9.36
CA PRO A 38 -0.06 2.08 10.05
C PRO A 38 -1.37 1.46 10.54
N ASP A 39 -1.53 0.15 10.40
CA ASP A 39 -2.71 -0.57 10.86
C ASP A 39 -2.40 -2.07 11.03
N THR A 40 -3.34 -2.81 11.62
CA THR A 40 -3.33 -4.27 11.70
C THR A 40 -4.32 -4.87 10.71
N GLU A 41 -4.11 -6.14 10.37
CA GLU A 41 -4.99 -6.90 9.50
C GLU A 41 -6.41 -6.97 10.07
N GLN A 42 -7.40 -6.76 9.21
CA GLN A 42 -8.83 -6.82 9.53
C GLN A 42 -9.51 -7.84 8.62
N ASN A 43 -10.64 -8.37 9.07
CA ASN A 43 -11.38 -9.36 8.28
C ASN A 43 -11.82 -8.75 6.94
N GLY A 44 -11.58 -9.46 5.84
CA GLY A 44 -11.87 -8.99 4.49
C GLY A 44 -10.78 -8.12 3.85
N ASP A 45 -9.63 -7.92 4.51
CA ASP A 45 -8.50 -7.26 3.89
C ASP A 45 -7.88 -8.12 2.79
N VAL A 46 -7.51 -7.45 1.69
CA VAL A 46 -6.53 -7.98 0.75
C VAL A 46 -5.14 -7.68 1.31
N VAL A 47 -4.43 -8.76 1.64
CA VAL A 47 -3.13 -8.72 2.31
C VAL A 47 -2.01 -8.92 1.30
N PHE A 48 -1.01 -8.04 1.30
CA PHE A 48 0.24 -8.23 0.56
C PHE A 48 1.37 -8.50 1.54
N SER A 49 1.84 -9.74 1.52
CA SER A 49 2.98 -10.20 2.30
C SER A 49 4.21 -10.43 1.42
N GLN A 50 5.39 -10.16 1.96
CA GLN A 50 6.64 -10.60 1.36
C GLN A 50 7.58 -11.13 2.45
N SER A 51 8.16 -12.30 2.20
CA SER A 51 9.10 -12.95 3.14
C SER A 51 8.51 -13.12 4.55
N GLY A 52 7.21 -13.48 4.63
CA GLY A 52 6.50 -13.68 5.90
C GLY A 52 6.13 -12.40 6.67
N GLN A 53 6.45 -11.22 6.14
CA GLN A 53 6.02 -9.94 6.71
C GLN A 53 4.84 -9.39 5.92
N THR A 54 3.75 -9.05 6.59
CA THR A 54 2.66 -8.26 6.01
C THR A 54 3.12 -6.82 5.81
N LEU A 55 3.07 -6.34 4.57
CA LEU A 55 3.57 -5.02 4.20
C LEU A 55 2.44 -4.05 3.89
N LEU A 56 1.38 -4.56 3.28
CA LEU A 56 0.26 -3.76 2.82
C LEU A 56 -1.07 -4.42 3.14
N LEU A 57 -2.00 -3.62 3.63
CA LEU A 57 -3.39 -3.97 3.88
C LEU A 57 -4.27 -3.09 2.99
N VAL A 58 -5.25 -3.70 2.33
CA VAL A 58 -6.21 -3.00 1.50
C VAL A 58 -7.60 -3.50 1.86
N GLY A 59 -8.46 -2.63 2.39
CA GLY A 59 -9.85 -3.01 2.67
C GLY A 59 -10.60 -3.38 1.39
N ALA A 60 -11.58 -4.27 1.47
CA ALA A 60 -12.31 -4.81 0.32
C ALA A 60 -12.84 -3.73 -0.64
N GLU A 61 -13.51 -2.70 -0.11
CA GLU A 61 -14.02 -1.57 -0.90
C GLU A 61 -12.90 -0.85 -1.65
N THR A 62 -11.79 -0.56 -0.96
CA THR A 62 -10.63 0.06 -1.61
C THR A 62 -10.04 -0.85 -2.68
N ALA A 63 -9.97 -2.16 -2.44
CA ALA A 63 -9.41 -3.14 -3.36
C ALA A 63 -10.16 -3.17 -4.70
N GLU A 64 -11.48 -2.97 -4.69
CA GLU A 64 -12.29 -2.83 -5.90
C GLU A 64 -11.88 -1.60 -6.73
N HIS A 65 -11.74 -0.44 -6.07
CA HIS A 65 -11.33 0.81 -6.72
C HIS A 65 -9.91 0.79 -7.31
N ILE A 66 -9.00 0.05 -6.67
CA ILE A 66 -7.61 -0.05 -7.12
C ILE A 66 -7.34 -1.31 -7.95
N SER A 67 -8.38 -2.08 -8.27
CA SER A 67 -8.24 -3.26 -9.09
C SER A 67 -7.54 -2.92 -10.41
N ASN A 68 -6.58 -3.75 -10.81
CA ASN A 68 -5.74 -3.55 -12.00
C ASN A 68 -4.93 -2.24 -11.99
N ARG A 69 -4.50 -1.78 -10.80
CA ARG A 69 -3.53 -0.69 -10.66
C ARG A 69 -2.17 -1.20 -10.17
N THR A 70 -1.15 -0.40 -10.43
CA THR A 70 0.20 -0.61 -9.88
C THR A 70 0.48 0.43 -8.80
N LEU A 71 0.78 -0.01 -7.58
CA LEU A 71 1.32 0.83 -6.53
C LEU A 71 2.81 1.09 -6.83
N GLY A 72 3.12 2.34 -7.12
CA GLY A 72 4.47 2.80 -7.42
C GLY A 72 4.89 4.00 -6.58
N VAL A 73 6.11 4.47 -6.82
CA VAL A 73 6.60 5.75 -6.31
C VAL A 73 6.59 6.74 -7.46
N VAL A 74 5.94 7.89 -7.26
CA VAL A 74 5.85 8.99 -8.22
C VAL A 74 6.53 10.20 -7.64
N ARG A 75 7.36 10.88 -8.43
CA ARG A 75 8.02 12.13 -8.03
C ARG A 75 7.02 13.28 -8.10
N THR A 76 6.86 14.00 -7.00
CA THR A 76 6.00 15.19 -6.92
C THR A 76 6.83 16.41 -6.51
N VAL A 77 6.24 17.61 -6.60
CA VAL A 77 6.90 18.85 -6.15
C VAL A 77 7.25 18.82 -4.65
N GLU A 78 6.52 18.04 -3.85
CA GLU A 78 6.76 17.82 -2.42
C GLU A 78 7.70 16.62 -2.15
N GLY A 79 8.29 16.04 -3.21
CA GLY A 79 9.12 14.84 -3.16
C GLY A 79 8.40 13.56 -3.58
N ASP A 80 9.07 12.44 -3.41
CA ASP A 80 8.56 11.15 -3.85
C ASP A 80 7.33 10.73 -3.01
N ARG A 81 6.25 10.29 -3.65
CA ARG A 81 5.01 9.82 -2.99
C ARG A 81 4.61 8.43 -3.49
N LEU A 82 4.01 7.62 -2.62
CA LEU A 82 3.36 6.36 -3.03
C LEU A 82 2.03 6.69 -3.72
N ARG A 83 1.80 6.14 -4.93
CA ARG A 83 0.55 6.35 -5.68
C ARG A 83 0.19 5.10 -6.50
N PHE A 84 -1.11 4.93 -6.74
CA PHE A 84 -1.61 3.98 -7.73
C PHE A 84 -1.58 4.61 -9.11
N VAL A 85 -0.98 3.90 -10.07
CA VAL A 85 -0.93 4.29 -11.48
C VAL A 85 -1.60 3.21 -12.33
N ARG A 86 -1.98 3.56 -13.56
CA ARG A 86 -2.39 2.56 -14.54
C ARG A 86 -1.22 1.58 -14.78
N PRO A 87 -1.50 0.30 -15.05
CA PRO A 87 -0.47 -0.62 -15.50
C PRO A 87 0.23 -0.03 -16.73
N ALA A 88 1.56 -0.17 -16.78
CA ALA A 88 2.30 0.04 -18.02
C ALA A 88 1.96 -1.06 -19.02
#